data_AF-A0A3L7SFC4-F1
#
_entry.id   AF-A0A3L7SFC4-F1
#
_cell.length_a   1.000
_cell.length_b   1.000
_cell.length_c   1.000
_cell.angle_alpha   90.00
_cell.angle_beta   90.00
_cell.angle_gamma   90.00
#
_symmetry.space_group_name_H-M   'P 1'
#
loop_
_entity.id
_entity.type
_entity.pdbx_description
1 polymer ?
#
loop_
_entity_poly.entity_id
_entity_poly.type
_entity_poly.pdbx_seq_one_letter_code
_entity_poly.pdbx_strand_id
1 'polypeptide(L)'
;MTLEDVVSRTEFTVSWLSKLENGQLSPSLEGLVRLADVLECGVDSLVAGLSIPPQFVVVKRGCGRIDQRRSGGGGIVTECLADQWRDRAMDPAILQVSATGNRRHPDNHDGERFLFVLEGTVT
;
A
#
# COMPACT_ATOMS: atom_id res chain seq x y z
N MET A 1 -29.40 10.79 -10.03
CA MET A 1 -28.57 10.59 -11.23
C MET A 1 -28.85 9.18 -11.73
N THR A 2 -29.24 9.02 -12.99
CA THR A 2 -29.51 7.72 -13.61
C THR A 2 -28.27 7.17 -14.32
N LEU A 3 -28.30 5.92 -14.80
CA LEU A 3 -27.22 5.37 -15.62
C LEU A 3 -27.02 6.17 -16.91
N GLU A 4 -28.12 6.64 -17.51
CA GLU A 4 -28.09 7.49 -18.70
C GLU A 4 -27.40 8.83 -18.44
N ASP A 5 -27.61 9.43 -17.26
CA ASP A 5 -26.92 10.66 -16.87
C ASP A 5 -25.39 10.45 -16.83
N VAL A 6 -24.93 9.29 -16.32
CA VAL A 6 -23.49 8.95 -16.27
C VAL A 6 -22.93 8.65 -17.66
N VAL A 7 -23.67 7.90 -18.48
CA VAL A 7 -23.29 7.60 -19.86
C VAL A 7 -23.19 8.88 -20.69
N SER A 8 -24.06 9.86 -20.48
CA SER A 8 -24.00 11.13 -21.22
C SER A 8 -22.73 11.95 -20.95
N ARG A 9 -22.05 11.68 -19.83
CA ARG A 9 -20.84 12.38 -19.36
C ARG A 9 -19.58 11.52 -19.44
N THR A 10 -19.69 10.26 -19.86
CA THR A 10 -18.58 9.30 -19.97
C THR A 10 -18.58 8.63 -21.34
N GLU A 11 -17.51 7.91 -21.67
CA GLU A 11 -17.48 7.05 -22.86
C GLU A 11 -17.99 5.62 -22.57
N PHE A 12 -18.59 5.39 -21.41
CA PHE A 12 -19.12 4.09 -21.03
C PHE A 12 -20.50 3.86 -21.63
N THR A 13 -20.86 2.58 -21.81
CA THR A 13 -22.23 2.21 -22.22
C THR A 13 -23.08 1.88 -20.99
N VAL A 14 -24.40 1.99 -21.12
CA VAL A 14 -25.35 1.58 -20.06
C VAL A 14 -25.12 0.12 -19.66
N SER A 15 -24.86 -0.77 -20.63
CA SER A 15 -24.56 -2.18 -20.36
C SER A 15 -23.26 -2.36 -19.57
N TRP A 16 -22.24 -1.54 -19.84
CA TRP A 16 -20.98 -1.58 -19.11
C TRP A 16 -21.19 -1.13 -17.66
N LEU A 17 -21.86 0.00 -17.41
CA LEU A 17 -22.16 0.45 -16.04
C LEU A 17 -23.05 -0.54 -15.29
N SER A 18 -24.06 -1.10 -15.95
CA SER A 18 -24.92 -2.13 -15.35
C SER A 18 -24.12 -3.37 -14.95
N LYS A 19 -23.19 -3.84 -15.80
CA LYS A 19 -22.30 -4.96 -15.44
C LYS A 19 -21.35 -4.60 -14.29
N LEU A 20 -20.87 -3.36 -14.24
CA LEU A 20 -20.02 -2.86 -13.16
C LEU A 20 -20.79 -2.88 -11.82
N GLU A 21 -21.98 -2.30 -11.77
CA GLU A 21 -22.82 -2.22 -10.57
C GLU A 21 -23.23 -3.61 -10.05
N ASN A 22 -23.41 -4.58 -10.96
CA ASN A 22 -23.72 -5.96 -10.61
C ASN A 22 -22.48 -6.82 -10.32
N GLY A 23 -21.28 -6.24 -10.23
CA GLY A 23 -20.04 -6.95 -9.92
C GLY A 23 -19.58 -7.94 -11.00
N GLN A 24 -20.11 -7.81 -12.22
CA GLN A 24 -19.81 -8.69 -13.37
C GLN A 24 -18.59 -8.23 -14.17
N LEU A 25 -18.08 -7.03 -13.91
CA LEU A 25 -16.81 -6.55 -14.44
C LEU A 25 -16.08 -5.70 -13.40
N SER A 26 -14.76 -5.59 -13.56
CA SER A 26 -13.94 -4.63 -12.83
C SER A 26 -13.45 -3.53 -13.79
N PRO A 27 -13.47 -2.25 -13.35
CA PRO A 27 -13.02 -1.14 -14.17
C PRO A 27 -11.48 -1.12 -14.25
N SER A 28 -10.94 -0.49 -15.29
CA SER A 28 -9.51 -0.09 -15.30
C SER A 28 -9.28 1.07 -14.33
N LEU A 29 -8.02 1.38 -14.01
CA LEU A 29 -7.69 2.57 -13.21
C LEU A 29 -8.18 3.86 -13.89
N GLU A 30 -7.96 3.98 -15.20
CA GLU A 30 -8.51 5.09 -15.99
C GLU A 30 -10.03 5.14 -15.91
N GLY A 31 -10.68 3.97 -15.93
CA GLY A 31 -12.13 3.89 -15.79
C GLY A 31 -12.64 4.39 -14.44
N LEU A 32 -11.95 4.04 -13.35
CA LEU A 32 -12.24 4.55 -12.00
C LEU A 32 -12.08 6.06 -11.90
N VAL A 33 -11.01 6.61 -12.47
CA VAL A 33 -10.75 8.06 -12.48
C VAL A 33 -11.87 8.80 -13.21
N ARG A 34 -12.23 8.35 -14.42
CA ARG A 34 -13.33 8.95 -15.19
C ARG A 34 -14.67 8.88 -14.46
N LEU A 35 -14.95 7.76 -13.77
CA LEU A 35 -16.15 7.63 -12.95
C LEU A 35 -16.13 8.63 -11.79
N ALA A 36 -15.02 8.73 -11.07
CA ALA A 36 -14.87 9.65 -9.94
C ALA A 36 -15.09 11.11 -10.37
N ASP A 37 -14.54 11.51 -11.52
CA ASP A 37 -14.71 12.85 -12.09
C ASP A 37 -16.19 13.17 -12.40
N VAL A 38 -16.91 12.24 -13.04
CA VAL A 38 -18.33 12.43 -13.40
C VAL A 38 -19.25 12.37 -12.19
N LEU A 39 -18.88 11.57 -11.20
CA LEU A 39 -19.58 11.45 -9.92
C LEU A 39 -19.21 12.55 -8.93
N GLU A 40 -18.26 13.42 -9.28
CA GLU A 40 -17.79 14.53 -8.45
C GLU A 40 -17.34 14.04 -7.05
N CYS A 41 -16.65 12.90 -7.02
CA CYS A 41 -16.11 12.29 -5.81
C CYS A 41 -14.65 11.88 -5.98
N GLY A 42 -14.00 11.46 -4.89
CA GLY A 42 -12.67 10.87 -4.96
C GLY A 42 -12.72 9.40 -5.40
N VAL A 43 -11.63 8.89 -6.01
CA VAL A 43 -11.51 7.46 -6.34
C VAL A 43 -11.60 6.58 -5.09
N ASP A 44 -11.08 7.07 -3.96
CA ASP A 44 -11.19 6.44 -2.64
C ASP A 44 -12.64 6.18 -2.23
N SER A 45 -13.57 7.08 -2.59
CA SER A 45 -14.99 6.91 -2.30
C SER A 45 -15.62 5.75 -3.09
N LEU A 46 -15.16 5.52 -4.32
CA LEU A 46 -15.65 4.42 -5.16
C LEU A 46 -15.16 3.04 -4.70
N VAL A 47 -14.00 2.99 -4.04
CA VAL A 47 -13.39 1.74 -3.55
C VAL A 47 -13.54 1.56 -2.04
N ALA A 48 -14.26 2.47 -1.38
CA ALA A 48 -14.51 2.42 0.05
C ALA A 48 -15.18 1.10 0.43
N GLY A 49 -14.63 0.41 1.43
CA GLY A 49 -15.14 -0.89 1.89
C GLY A 49 -14.75 -2.10 1.03
N LEU A 50 -14.10 -1.91 -0.12
CA LEU A 50 -13.52 -3.04 -0.87
C LEU A 50 -12.30 -3.64 -0.17
N SER A 51 -11.63 -2.85 0.67
CA SER A 51 -10.63 -3.33 1.62
C SER A 51 -11.16 -3.18 3.04
N ILE A 52 -11.29 -4.29 3.76
CA ILE A 52 -11.45 -4.29 5.21
C ILE A 52 -10.04 -4.41 5.78
N PRO A 53 -9.49 -3.36 6.42
CA PRO A 53 -8.18 -3.48 7.05
C PRO A 53 -8.25 -4.56 8.14
N PRO A 54 -7.21 -5.39 8.26
CA PRO A 54 -7.18 -6.39 9.33
C PRO A 54 -7.19 -5.69 10.69
N GLN A 55 -7.89 -6.26 11.68
CA GLN A 55 -7.79 -5.77 13.06
C GLN A 55 -6.41 -6.02 13.68
N PHE A 56 -5.76 -7.10 13.24
CA PHE A 56 -4.38 -7.43 13.60
C PHE A 56 -3.76 -8.30 12.50
N VAL A 57 -2.43 -8.26 12.40
CA VAL A 57 -1.64 -9.19 11.59
C VAL A 57 -0.64 -9.91 12.49
N VAL A 58 -0.40 -11.20 12.22
CA VAL A 58 0.57 -12.00 12.97
C VAL A 58 1.64 -12.49 12.01
N VAL A 59 2.88 -12.10 12.28
CA VAL A 59 4.06 -12.62 11.59
C VAL A 59 4.87 -13.42 12.60
N LYS A 60 4.98 -14.73 12.38
CA LYS A 60 5.82 -15.60 13.20
C LYS A 60 7.29 -15.28 12.94
N ARG A 61 8.14 -15.56 13.93
CA ARG A 61 9.59 -15.41 13.83
C ARG A 61 10.12 -16.09 12.55
N GLY A 62 10.90 -15.35 11.75
CA GLY A 62 11.50 -15.84 10.50
C GLY A 62 10.53 -15.98 9.32
N CYS A 63 9.26 -15.57 9.50
CA CYS A 63 8.28 -15.51 8.42
C CYS A 63 8.07 -14.07 7.91
N GLY A 64 8.82 -13.08 8.41
CA GLY A 64 8.80 -11.74 7.85
C GLY A 64 9.35 -11.72 6.44
N ARG A 65 8.87 -10.79 5.62
CA ARG A 65 9.37 -10.66 4.25
C ARG A 65 10.73 -9.99 4.28
N ILE A 66 11.69 -10.56 3.58
CA ILE A 66 12.99 -9.93 3.38
C ILE A 66 12.90 -8.92 2.23
N ASP A 67 13.12 -7.65 2.53
CA ASP A 67 13.13 -6.58 1.52
C ASP A 67 14.54 -6.40 0.94
N GLN A 68 14.76 -7.00 -0.23
CA GLN A 68 16.03 -6.90 -0.94
C GLN A 68 16.31 -5.50 -1.53
N ARG A 69 15.27 -4.66 -1.75
CA ARG A 69 15.44 -3.29 -2.28
C ARG A 69 15.96 -2.32 -1.22
N ARG A 70 15.44 -2.42 0.01
CA ARG A 70 15.99 -1.69 1.18
C ARG A 70 17.35 -2.21 1.62
N SER A 71 17.71 -3.43 1.20
CA SER A 71 19.01 -4.06 1.47
C SER A 71 20.11 -3.63 0.49
N GLY A 72 19.86 -2.63 -0.37
CA GLY A 72 20.79 -2.17 -1.39
C GLY A 72 22.09 -1.59 -0.83
N GLY A 73 23.20 -2.32 -1.00
CA GLY A 73 24.60 -1.84 -0.94
C GLY A 73 25.19 -1.53 0.44
N GLY A 74 24.36 -1.41 1.48
CA GLY A 74 24.77 -0.89 2.79
C GLY A 74 24.98 -1.92 3.90
N GLY A 75 24.97 -3.22 3.61
CA GLY A 75 25.15 -4.25 4.65
C GLY A 75 23.96 -4.43 5.61
N ILE A 76 22.81 -3.85 5.29
CA ILE A 76 21.60 -3.97 6.12
C ILE A 76 20.65 -4.95 5.45
N VAL A 77 20.22 -5.98 6.18
CA VAL A 77 19.11 -6.86 5.78
C VAL A 77 17.88 -6.45 6.57
N THR A 78 16.77 -6.20 5.87
CA THR A 78 15.50 -5.77 6.47
C THR A 78 14.47 -6.89 6.39
N GLU A 79 14.00 -7.36 7.54
CA GLU A 79 12.84 -8.26 7.68
C GLU A 79 11.61 -7.44 8.08
N CYS A 80 10.62 -7.32 7.19
CA CYS A 80 9.37 -6.59 7.42
C CYS A 80 8.36 -7.46 8.18
N LEU A 81 7.75 -6.90 9.24
CA LEU A 81 6.89 -7.64 10.17
C LEU A 81 5.38 -7.33 10.04
N ALA A 82 4.97 -6.42 9.15
CA ALA A 82 3.56 -6.05 8.99
C ALA A 82 3.12 -5.88 7.53
N ASP A 83 3.75 -6.56 6.57
CA ASP A 83 3.44 -6.39 5.14
C ASP A 83 2.01 -6.77 4.75
N GLN A 84 1.36 -7.61 5.53
CA GLN A 84 -0.05 -7.99 5.32
C GLN A 84 -1.01 -6.86 5.72
N TRP A 85 -0.56 -5.89 6.51
CA TRP A 85 -1.33 -4.71 6.87
C TRP A 85 -1.04 -3.59 5.85
N ARG A 86 -1.92 -3.48 4.85
CA ARG A 86 -1.89 -2.37 3.88
C ARG A 86 -2.35 -1.08 4.56
N ASP A 87 -1.77 0.05 4.15
CA ASP A 87 -2.09 1.36 4.71
C ASP A 87 -1.84 1.46 6.23
N ARG A 88 -0.76 0.82 6.68
CA ARG A 88 -0.33 0.84 8.08
C ARG A 88 0.34 2.17 8.42
N ALA A 89 0.00 2.72 9.59
CA ALA A 89 0.66 3.92 10.13
C ALA A 89 2.09 3.65 10.66
N MET A 90 2.42 2.38 10.94
CA MET A 90 3.72 1.95 11.44
C MET A 90 4.26 0.81 10.57
N ASP A 91 5.54 0.88 10.20
CA ASP A 91 6.24 -0.15 9.44
C ASP A 91 7.29 -0.87 10.31
N PRO A 92 6.89 -1.84 11.15
CA PRO A 92 7.82 -2.56 12.01
C PRO A 92 8.72 -3.49 11.19
N ALA A 93 10.02 -3.46 11.50
CA ALA A 93 11.02 -4.30 10.86
C ALA A 93 12.15 -4.69 11.81
N ILE A 94 12.77 -5.84 11.54
CA ILE A 94 14.06 -6.21 12.13
C ILE A 94 15.15 -5.85 11.13
N LEU A 95 16.11 -5.05 11.60
CA LEU A 95 17.28 -4.65 10.82
C LEU A 95 18.49 -5.45 11.29
N GLN A 96 19.07 -6.24 10.40
CA GLN A 96 20.37 -6.87 10.63
C GLN A 96 21.42 -6.00 9.96
N VAL A 97 22.28 -5.37 10.76
CA VAL A 97 23.29 -4.42 10.28
C VAL A 97 24.66 -5.09 10.30
N SER A 98 25.33 -5.19 9.15
CA SER A 98 26.71 -5.67 9.07
C SER A 98 27.70 -4.51 9.21
N ALA A 99 28.85 -4.80 9.85
CA ALA A 99 29.92 -3.82 10.09
C ALA A 99 30.60 -3.28 8.81
N THR A 100 30.24 -3.80 7.65
CA THR A 100 30.79 -3.43 6.34
C THR A 100 30.00 -2.32 5.63
N GLY A 101 28.90 -1.85 6.24
CA GLY A 101 28.03 -0.83 5.67
C GLY A 101 28.62 0.57 5.73
N ASN A 102 28.93 1.16 4.57
CA ASN A 102 29.46 2.53 4.47
C ASN A 102 28.36 3.53 4.06
N ARG A 103 27.25 3.58 4.81
CA ARG A 103 26.17 4.53 4.52
C ARG A 103 26.56 5.92 4.99
N ARG A 104 26.92 6.76 4.01
CA ARG A 104 27.43 8.12 4.24
C ARG A 104 26.35 9.16 4.53
N HIS A 105 25.07 8.86 4.26
CA HIS A 105 23.97 9.81 4.41
C HIS A 105 22.78 9.18 5.15
N PRO A 106 22.08 9.94 6.01
CA PRO A 106 20.88 9.47 6.67
C PRO A 106 19.75 9.23 5.66
N ASP A 107 19.05 8.10 5.81
CA ASP A 107 17.79 7.85 5.10
C ASP A 107 16.71 8.76 5.67
N ASN A 108 16.50 9.92 5.05
CA ASN A 108 15.42 10.84 5.40
C ASN A 108 14.08 10.33 4.84
N HIS A 109 13.04 10.37 5.66
CA HIS A 109 11.65 10.12 5.26
C HIS A 109 10.73 10.99 6.12
N ASP A 110 9.51 11.22 5.62
CA ASP A 110 8.53 12.14 6.23
C ASP A 110 7.87 11.59 7.51
N GLY A 111 8.45 10.58 8.15
CA GLY A 111 7.87 9.92 9.32
C GLY A 111 8.84 9.85 10.50
N GLU A 112 8.30 9.48 11.65
CA GLU A 112 9.10 9.23 12.86
C GLU A 112 9.65 7.80 12.88
N ARG A 113 10.77 7.59 13.57
CA ARG A 113 11.36 6.26 13.78
C ARG A 113 11.63 6.04 15.27
N PHE A 114 11.22 4.88 15.75
CA PHE A 114 11.66 4.33 17.01
C PHE A 114 12.60 3.15 16.75
N LEU A 115 13.73 3.11 17.44
CA LEU A 115 14.75 2.07 17.29
C LEU A 115 15.04 1.43 18.64
N PHE A 116 15.17 0.11 18.67
CA PHE A 116 15.57 -0.65 19.84
C PHE A 116 16.62 -1.69 19.45
N VAL A 117 17.74 -1.71 20.16
CA VAL A 117 18.83 -2.66 19.91
C VAL A 117 18.44 -4.00 20.53
N LEU A 118 18.16 -4.98 19.68
CA LEU A 118 17.84 -6.34 20.11
C LEU A 118 19.10 -7.13 20.50
N GLU A 119 20.19 -6.96 19.74
CA GLU A 119 21.46 -7.65 19.94
C GLU A 119 22.63 -6.74 19.56
N GLY A 120 23.75 -6.87 20.29
CA GLY A 120 24.99 -6.13 20.01
C GLY A 120 24.99 -4.68 20.50
N THR A 121 25.70 -3.82 19.78
CA THR A 121 25.81 -2.38 20.09
C THR A 121 25.83 -1.61 18.78
N VAL A 122 25.08 -0.51 18.73
CA VAL A 122 25.07 0.44 17.62
C VAL A 122 25.71 1.73 18.10
N THR A 123 26.58 2.32 17.29
CA THR A 123 27.32 3.57 17.57
C THR A 123 27.04 4.60 16.51
#